data_AF-A0A154V1U2-F1
#
_entry.id   AF-A0A154V1U2-F1
#
_cell.length_a   1.000
_cell.length_b   1.000
_cell.length_c   1.000
_cell.angle_alpha   90.00
_cell.angle_beta   90.00
_cell.angle_gamma   90.00
#
_symmetry.space_group_name_H-M   'P 1'
#
loop_
_entity.id
_entity.type
_entity.pdbx_description
1 polymer ?
#
loop_
_entity_poly.entity_id
_entity_poly.type
_entity_poly.pdbx_seq_one_letter_code
_entity_poly.pdbx_strand_id
1 'polypeptide(L)'
;MRPTRQLARLAFGASATAGLVLSVLAAGPAPAAEAQSNVRICAAWNSAVSGGLGTGLVVKVYKNGSFTCDQKLEYMYDHYGEAYQGSSVQHATRLMTCEDFAGRIGYLGDPCYQLTQNAIYEYSSRYDYVHPVTNPGFSYWRS
;
A
#
# COMPACT_ATOMS: atom_id res chain seq x y z
N MET A 1 -80.45 -19.44 -35.75
CA MET A 1 -79.69 -20.52 -35.08
C MET A 1 -78.19 -20.19 -35.19
N ARG A 2 -77.47 -20.23 -34.05
CA ARG A 2 -76.00 -20.31 -33.77
C ARG A 2 -74.96 -20.06 -34.90
N PRO A 3 -73.76 -19.51 -34.58
CA PRO A 3 -73.46 -18.25 -33.89
C PRO A 3 -72.36 -17.40 -34.60
N THR A 4 -72.41 -16.09 -34.40
CA THR A 4 -71.31 -15.12 -34.55
C THR A 4 -70.17 -15.45 -33.58
N ARG A 5 -68.90 -15.25 -33.96
CA ARG A 5 -67.91 -14.57 -33.09
C ARG A 5 -66.56 -14.29 -33.77
N GLN A 6 -66.24 -13.01 -33.68
CA GLN A 6 -65.00 -12.31 -34.02
C GLN A 6 -63.74 -12.97 -33.44
N LEU A 7 -62.67 -12.96 -34.24
CA LEU A 7 -61.29 -13.08 -33.78
C LEU A 7 -60.92 -11.82 -33.00
N ALA A 8 -60.85 -11.93 -31.67
CA ALA A 8 -59.97 -11.14 -30.83
C ALA A 8 -60.02 -11.71 -29.42
N ARG A 9 -58.92 -12.32 -28.95
CA ARG A 9 -58.48 -12.22 -27.55
C ARG A 9 -57.09 -12.81 -27.36
N LEU A 10 -56.18 -11.88 -27.06
CA LEU A 10 -54.99 -12.00 -26.22
C LEU A 10 -55.14 -13.03 -25.08
N ALA A 11 -54.07 -13.81 -24.82
CA ALA A 11 -53.54 -14.02 -23.48
C ALA A 11 -52.34 -15.00 -23.44
N PHE A 12 -51.18 -14.43 -23.10
CA PHE A 12 -50.19 -14.89 -22.11
C PHE A 12 -49.47 -16.25 -22.23
N GLY A 13 -48.13 -16.14 -22.27
CA GLY A 13 -47.14 -17.18 -21.93
C GLY A 13 -45.74 -16.63 -22.20
N ALA A 14 -45.27 -15.66 -21.41
CA ALA A 14 -44.34 -15.88 -20.29
C ALA A 14 -43.00 -16.51 -20.71
N SER A 15 -41.94 -15.70 -20.81
CA SER A 15 -40.58 -16.08 -20.40
C SER A 15 -39.73 -14.81 -20.26
N ALA A 16 -39.18 -14.66 -19.07
CA ALA A 16 -38.36 -13.54 -18.64
C ALA A 16 -36.95 -13.63 -19.24
N THR A 17 -36.39 -12.49 -19.64
CA THR A 17 -34.94 -12.27 -19.54
C THR A 17 -34.69 -10.86 -19.03
N ALA A 18 -34.16 -10.83 -17.82
CA ALA A 18 -33.78 -9.67 -17.05
C ALA A 18 -32.73 -8.81 -17.78
N GLY A 19 -32.78 -7.51 -17.50
CA GLY A 19 -31.88 -6.51 -18.06
C GLY A 19 -30.43 -6.71 -17.62
N LEU A 20 -29.52 -6.52 -18.58
CA LEU A 20 -28.12 -6.24 -18.33
C LEU A 20 -27.97 -4.72 -18.24
N VAL A 21 -28.03 -4.19 -17.02
CA VAL A 21 -27.51 -2.86 -16.72
C VAL A 21 -25.99 -3.00 -16.72
N LEU A 22 -25.35 -2.59 -17.82
CA LEU A 22 -23.90 -2.40 -17.88
C LEU A 22 -23.56 -1.18 -17.02
N SER A 23 -23.36 -1.42 -15.73
CA SER A 23 -22.68 -0.47 -14.84
C SER A 23 -21.23 -0.39 -15.29
N VAL A 24 -20.91 0.55 -16.18
CA VAL A 24 -19.54 0.98 -16.42
C VAL A 24 -19.08 1.66 -15.15
N LEU A 25 -18.55 0.87 -14.21
CA LEU A 25 -17.70 1.39 -13.15
C LEU A 25 -16.48 1.98 -13.84
N ALA A 26 -16.49 3.30 -13.99
CA ALA A 26 -15.28 4.07 -14.22
C ALA A 26 -14.38 3.85 -13.00
N ALA A 27 -13.62 2.76 -13.02
CA ALA A 27 -12.51 2.53 -12.11
C ALA A 27 -11.41 3.53 -12.50
N GLY A 28 -11.57 4.79 -12.06
CA GLY A 28 -10.41 5.66 -11.89
C GLY A 28 -9.43 4.99 -10.92
N PRO A 29 -8.11 5.28 -11.00
CA PRO A 29 -7.17 4.79 -10.01
C PRO A 29 -7.71 5.16 -8.63
N ALA A 30 -7.91 4.16 -7.77
CA ALA A 30 -8.30 4.42 -6.39
C ALA A 30 -7.31 5.45 -5.81
N PRO A 31 -7.78 6.47 -5.08
CA PRO A 31 -6.85 7.35 -4.38
C PRO A 31 -5.92 6.48 -3.53
N ALA A 32 -4.63 6.84 -3.46
CA ALA A 32 -3.61 6.05 -2.78
C ALA A 32 -3.95 5.67 -1.33
N ALA A 33 -4.94 6.32 -0.71
CA ALA A 33 -5.46 6.14 0.65
C ALA A 33 -5.97 4.72 1.02
N GLU A 34 -6.17 3.80 0.06
CA GLU A 34 -6.72 2.45 0.33
C GLU A 34 -5.91 1.32 -0.33
N ALA A 35 -4.74 1.63 -0.88
CA ALA A 35 -4.08 0.72 -1.81
C ALA A 35 -3.65 -0.61 -1.17
N GLN A 36 -3.25 -0.62 0.11
CA GLN A 36 -3.06 -1.85 0.90
C GLN A 36 -3.53 -1.70 2.37
N SER A 37 -4.84 -1.61 2.61
CA SER A 37 -5.41 -1.35 3.95
C SER A 37 -5.03 -2.34 5.06
N ASN A 38 -4.62 -3.57 4.70
CA ASN A 38 -4.26 -4.64 5.64
C ASN A 38 -2.78 -4.72 6.01
N VAL A 39 -1.93 -3.83 5.50
CA VAL A 39 -0.50 -3.81 5.82
C VAL A 39 -0.08 -2.47 6.41
N ARG A 40 1.07 -2.44 7.06
CA ARG A 40 1.70 -1.26 7.64
C ARG A 40 3.20 -1.32 7.43
N ILE A 41 3.83 -0.16 7.60
CA ILE A 41 5.27 0.03 7.51
C ILE A 41 5.86 0.17 8.91
N CYS A 42 7.00 -0.48 9.11
CA CYS A 42 7.92 -0.18 10.19
C CYS A 42 9.25 0.20 9.58
N ALA A 43 9.82 1.33 10.01
CA ALA A 43 11.02 1.88 9.41
C ALA A 43 11.96 2.43 10.48
N ALA A 44 13.25 2.37 10.18
CA ALA A 44 14.34 2.84 11.02
C ALA A 44 15.33 3.64 10.16
N TRP A 45 15.76 4.82 10.64
CA TRP A 45 16.67 5.70 9.91
C TRP A 45 17.61 6.46 10.84
N ASN A 46 18.68 7.02 10.28
CA ASN A 46 19.72 7.74 11.03
C ASN A 46 19.49 9.26 11.09
N SER A 47 19.18 9.91 9.96
CA SER A 47 19.13 11.38 9.91
C SER A 47 17.98 11.85 9.03
N ALA A 48 17.33 12.95 9.38
CA ALA A 48 16.24 13.50 8.56
C ALA A 48 16.15 15.02 8.69
N VAL A 49 15.67 15.70 7.64
CA VAL A 49 15.20 17.08 7.76
C VAL A 49 13.86 17.12 8.51
N SER A 50 13.57 18.24 9.18
CA SER A 50 12.40 18.38 10.05
C SER A 50 11.09 17.96 9.35
N GLY A 51 10.38 17.02 9.97
CA GLY A 51 9.07 16.52 9.50
C GLY A 51 9.14 15.36 8.51
N GLY A 52 10.31 15.05 7.94
CA GLY A 52 10.51 13.92 7.03
C GLY A 52 11.10 12.67 7.71
N LEU A 53 11.18 11.58 6.94
CA LEU A 53 11.94 10.38 7.26
C LEU A 53 13.19 10.34 6.37
N GLY A 54 14.34 10.03 6.94
CA GLY A 54 15.60 9.88 6.22
C GLY A 54 15.71 8.58 5.44
N THR A 55 16.82 8.41 4.71
CA THR A 55 17.21 7.11 4.13
C THR A 55 17.44 6.11 5.25
N GLY A 56 17.00 4.87 5.06
CA GLY A 56 17.01 3.88 6.14
C GLY A 56 16.59 2.48 5.72
N LEU A 57 16.11 1.72 6.69
CA LEU A 57 15.58 0.36 6.53
C LEU A 57 14.08 0.35 6.75
N VAL A 58 13.36 -0.44 5.95
CA VAL A 58 11.91 -0.53 5.97
C VAL A 58 11.44 -1.96 5.85
N VAL A 59 10.36 -2.30 6.55
CA VAL A 59 9.65 -3.58 6.41
C VAL A 59 8.15 -3.33 6.28
N LYS A 60 7.51 -4.11 5.41
CA LYS A 60 6.06 -4.21 5.31
C LYS A 60 5.57 -5.35 6.21
N VAL A 61 4.66 -5.06 7.13
CA VAL A 61 4.06 -6.04 8.04
C VAL A 61 2.53 -6.01 7.94
N TYR A 62 1.85 -7.04 8.44
CA TYR A 62 0.39 -7.00 8.57
C TYR A 62 -0.05 -5.92 9.56
N LYS A 63 -1.23 -5.31 9.38
CA LYS A 63 -1.69 -4.17 10.21
C LYS A 63 -1.79 -4.47 11.71
N ASN A 64 -2.03 -5.73 12.06
CA ASN A 64 -2.07 -6.20 13.45
C ASN A 64 -0.75 -6.86 13.90
N GLY A 65 0.31 -6.75 13.09
CA GLY A 65 1.61 -7.38 13.31
C GLY A 65 2.55 -6.55 14.17
N SER A 66 2.08 -5.96 15.28
CA SER A 66 2.91 -5.15 16.17
C SER A 66 4.13 -5.90 16.68
N PHE A 67 3.96 -7.16 17.07
CA PHE A 67 5.05 -8.02 17.52
C PHE A 67 6.10 -8.25 16.42
N THR A 68 5.66 -8.51 15.19
CA THR A 68 6.58 -8.67 14.04
C THR A 68 7.28 -7.35 13.69
N CYS A 69 6.57 -6.22 13.79
CA CYS A 69 7.15 -4.90 13.62
C CYS A 69 8.30 -4.67 14.61
N ASP A 70 8.08 -5.00 15.88
CA ASP A 70 9.07 -4.80 16.95
C ASP A 70 10.31 -5.66 16.73
N GLN A 71 10.12 -6.96 16.47
CA GLN A 71 11.23 -7.87 16.15
C GLN A 71 12.05 -7.40 14.95
N LYS A 72 11.38 -6.88 13.91
CA LYS A 72 12.07 -6.38 12.73
C LYS A 72 12.78 -5.07 12.98
N LEU A 73 12.22 -4.18 13.80
CA LEU A 73 12.91 -2.96 14.21
C LEU A 73 14.14 -3.28 15.06
N GLU A 74 14.03 -4.17 16.05
CA GLU A 74 15.18 -4.65 16.84
C GLU A 74 16.29 -5.19 15.94
N TYR A 75 15.93 -6.06 14.97
CA TYR A 75 16.88 -6.54 13.98
C TYR A 75 17.52 -5.40 13.17
N MET A 76 16.73 -4.41 12.74
CA MET A 76 17.26 -3.25 12.03
C MET A 76 18.20 -2.41 12.90
N TYR A 77 17.94 -2.28 14.20
CA TYR A 77 18.84 -1.58 15.14
C TYR A 77 20.19 -2.28 15.22
N ASP A 78 20.20 -3.60 15.43
CA ASP A 78 21.42 -4.38 15.63
C ASP A 78 22.27 -4.47 14.35
N HIS A 79 21.62 -4.53 13.19
CA HIS A 79 22.28 -4.76 11.91
C HIS A 79 22.33 -3.52 11.01
N TYR A 80 21.94 -2.33 11.49
CA TYR A 80 21.90 -1.12 10.66
C TYR A 80 23.26 -0.80 10.02
N GLY A 81 24.33 -0.96 10.80
CA GLY A 81 25.70 -0.72 10.35
C GLY A 81 26.17 -1.65 9.23
N GLU A 82 25.47 -2.77 8.99
CA GLU A 82 25.74 -3.65 7.84
C GLU A 82 25.11 -3.12 6.55
N ALA A 83 23.93 -2.49 6.62
CA ALA A 83 23.30 -1.84 5.48
C ALA A 83 23.94 -0.46 5.18
N TYR A 84 24.26 0.29 6.23
CA TYR A 84 24.84 1.62 6.16
C TYR A 84 26.13 1.65 6.98
N GLN A 85 27.25 1.35 6.33
CA GLN A 85 28.54 1.15 6.99
C GLN A 85 28.91 2.31 7.93
N GLY A 86 29.12 1.97 9.21
CA GLY A 86 29.51 2.93 10.25
C GLY A 86 28.37 3.83 10.76
N SER A 87 27.13 3.58 10.36
CA SER A 87 25.93 4.29 10.83
C SER A 87 25.14 3.47 11.85
N SER A 88 24.23 4.13 12.56
CA SER A 88 23.32 3.52 13.53
C SER A 88 21.94 4.15 13.46
N VAL A 89 20.89 3.41 13.78
CA VAL A 89 19.53 3.99 13.83
C VAL A 89 19.45 5.06 14.93
N GLN A 90 18.87 6.21 14.59
CA GLN A 90 18.56 7.28 15.56
C GLN A 90 17.05 7.45 15.75
N HIS A 91 16.27 7.02 14.78
CA HIS A 91 14.84 7.23 14.73
C HIS A 91 14.14 5.99 14.17
N ALA A 92 12.92 5.74 14.63
CA ALA A 92 12.10 4.66 14.12
C ALA A 92 10.62 5.04 14.16
N THR A 93 9.82 4.32 13.36
CA THR A 93 8.38 4.41 13.39
C THR A 93 7.76 3.02 13.30
N ARG A 94 6.58 2.88 13.91
CA ARG A 94 5.85 1.62 14.04
C ARG A 94 4.49 1.76 13.40
N LEU A 95 4.12 0.73 12.64
CA LEU A 95 2.79 0.55 12.05
C LEU A 95 2.25 1.79 11.33
N MET A 96 3.12 2.52 10.63
CA MET A 96 2.76 3.65 9.78
C MET A 96 1.99 3.16 8.56
N THR A 97 1.04 3.94 8.04
CA THR A 97 0.39 3.56 6.78
C THR A 97 1.36 3.72 5.61
N CYS A 98 1.10 3.03 4.51
CA CYS A 98 1.96 3.09 3.33
C CYS A 98 2.01 4.52 2.76
N GLU A 99 0.91 5.26 2.86
CA GLU A 99 0.71 6.60 2.33
C GLU A 99 1.42 7.67 3.18
N ASP A 100 1.31 7.58 4.51
CA ASP A 100 2.06 8.48 5.41
C ASP A 100 3.56 8.24 5.24
N PHE A 101 3.99 6.97 5.12
CA PHE A 101 5.38 6.66 4.84
C PHE A 101 5.84 7.25 3.50
N ALA A 102 5.08 7.06 2.42
CA ALA A 102 5.37 7.61 1.10
C ALA A 102 5.53 9.14 1.14
N GLY A 103 4.58 9.83 1.78
CA GLY A 103 4.59 11.27 1.93
C GLY A 103 5.83 11.76 2.69
N ARG A 104 6.23 11.06 3.74
CA ARG A 104 7.38 11.45 4.57
C ARG A 104 8.75 11.07 4.00
N ILE A 105 8.82 10.26 2.95
CA ILE A 105 10.08 10.04 2.19
C ILE A 105 10.10 10.79 0.86
N GLY A 106 8.96 11.35 0.44
CA GLY A 106 8.80 12.07 -0.82
C GLY A 106 8.66 11.14 -2.03
N TYR A 107 8.17 9.92 -1.82
CA TYR A 107 7.94 8.92 -2.85
C TYR A 107 6.59 9.15 -3.53
N LEU A 108 6.56 9.12 -4.86
CA LEU A 108 5.36 9.29 -5.66
C LEU A 108 4.75 7.92 -5.99
N GLY A 109 3.86 7.44 -5.12
CA GLY A 109 3.15 6.16 -5.30
C GLY A 109 2.90 5.44 -3.98
N ASP A 110 2.34 4.23 -4.05
CA ASP A 110 2.22 3.35 -2.88
C ASP A 110 3.48 2.45 -2.76
N PRO A 111 4.31 2.65 -1.73
CA PRO A 111 5.54 1.88 -1.53
C PRO A 111 5.25 0.42 -1.19
N CYS A 112 4.08 0.09 -0.64
CA CYS A 112 3.77 -1.26 -0.21
C CYS A 112 3.64 -2.26 -1.37
N TYR A 113 3.40 -1.82 -2.61
CA TYR A 113 3.50 -2.69 -3.80
C TYR A 113 4.92 -3.11 -4.16
N GLN A 114 5.94 -2.34 -3.74
CA GLN A 114 7.36 -2.64 -4.01
C GLN A 114 7.98 -3.55 -2.93
N LEU A 115 7.29 -3.72 -1.81
CA LEU A 115 7.82 -4.42 -0.64
C LEU A 115 7.17 -5.79 -0.49
N THR A 116 7.98 -6.82 -0.30
CA THR A 116 7.48 -8.13 0.15
C THR A 116 7.22 -8.09 1.65
N GLN A 117 6.12 -8.71 2.11
CA GLN A 117 5.80 -8.73 3.53
C GLN A 117 6.90 -9.46 4.33
N ASN A 118 7.26 -8.90 5.48
CA ASN A 118 8.30 -9.36 6.41
C ASN A 118 9.74 -9.37 5.86
N ALA A 119 9.97 -8.88 4.64
CA ALA A 119 11.31 -8.62 4.11
C ALA A 119 11.73 -7.18 4.40
N ILE A 120 13.00 -7.00 4.74
CA ILE A 120 13.64 -5.72 5.01
C ILE A 120 14.28 -5.21 3.71
N TYR A 121 13.99 -3.96 3.40
CA TYR A 121 14.53 -3.23 2.27
C TYR A 121 15.32 -2.03 2.77
N GLU A 122 16.36 -1.67 2.05
CA GLU A 122 16.91 -0.32 2.08
C GLU A 122 15.97 0.61 1.31
N TYR A 123 15.70 1.78 1.86
CA TYR A 123 14.95 2.82 1.15
C TYR A 123 15.70 4.14 1.20
N SER A 124 15.68 4.87 0.08
CA SER A 124 16.22 6.22 -0.02
C SER A 124 15.12 7.27 0.16
N SER A 125 15.50 8.49 0.58
CA SER A 125 14.54 9.56 0.86
C SER A 125 14.98 10.92 0.30
N ARG A 126 14.00 11.76 -0.09
CA ARG A 126 14.21 13.19 -0.39
C ARG A 126 14.57 14.00 0.85
N TYR A 127 14.21 13.48 2.01
CA TYR A 127 14.29 14.17 3.29
C TYR A 127 15.43 13.65 4.17
N ASP A 128 16.34 12.85 3.61
CA ASP A 128 17.59 12.55 4.30
C ASP A 128 18.42 13.83 4.49
N TYR A 129 19.00 14.00 5.67
CA TYR A 129 19.76 15.20 5.99
C TYR A 129 21.17 15.19 5.36
N VAL A 130 21.78 14.01 5.23
CA VAL A 130 23.18 13.85 4.80
C VAL A 130 23.26 13.53 3.30
N HIS A 131 22.39 12.65 2.81
CA HIS A 131 22.38 12.14 1.43
C HIS A 131 20.97 12.13 0.84
N PRO A 132 20.32 13.30 0.65
CA PRO A 132 19.00 13.37 0.03
C PRO A 132 19.06 12.94 -1.44
N VAL A 133 18.05 12.17 -1.88
CA VAL A 133 17.90 11.80 -3.29
C VAL A 133 16.72 12.51 -3.94
N THR A 134 16.76 12.76 -5.25
CA THR A 134 15.61 13.34 -5.95
C THR A 134 14.48 12.32 -6.15
N ASN A 135 14.79 11.04 -6.33
CA ASN A 135 13.80 10.00 -6.57
C ASN A 135 14.00 8.87 -5.55
N PRO A 136 13.19 8.83 -4.48
CA PRO A 136 13.18 7.75 -3.52
C PRO A 136 12.95 6.39 -4.19
N GLY A 137 13.59 5.35 -3.66
CA GLY A 137 13.49 3.99 -4.17
C GLY A 137 13.72 2.97 -3.07
N PHE A 138 13.58 1.69 -3.45
CA PHE A 138 13.68 0.55 -2.55
C PHE A 138 14.63 -0.49 -3.14
N SER A 139 15.52 -1.05 -2.31
CA SER A 139 16.39 -2.15 -2.67
C SER A 139 16.22 -3.28 -1.64
N TYR A 140 16.05 -4.51 -2.11
CA TYR A 140 15.96 -5.65 -1.20
C TYR A 140 17.27 -5.80 -0.44
N TRP A 141 17.18 -6.03 0.87
CA TRP A 141 18.34 -6.27 1.72
C TRP A 141 18.30 -7.65 2.37
N ARG A 142 17.20 -8.00 3.05
CA ARG A 142 17.11 -9.27 3.79
C ARG A 142 15.66 -9.71 4.04
N SER A 143 15.46 -10.95 4.50
CA SER A 143 14.18 -11.49 4.99
C SER A 143 14.33 -12.12 6.36
#